data_AF-A0A1X2L0B6-F1
#
_entry.id   AF-A0A1X2L0B6-F1
#
_cell.length_a   1.000
_cell.length_b   1.000
_cell.length_c   1.000
_cell.angle_alpha   90.00
_cell.angle_beta   90.00
_cell.angle_gamma   90.00
#
_symmetry.space_group_name_H-M   'P 1'
#
loop_
_entity.id
_entity.type
_entity.pdbx_description
1 polymer ?
#
loop_
_entity_poly.entity_id
_entity_poly.type
_entity_poly.pdbx_seq_one_letter_code
_entity_poly.pdbx_strand_id
1 'polypeptide(L)'
;MASSSAPVHPARYLSVFLLLLVGVYLLVFLTGDKRAAPKLGIDLQGGTRVTLTARTPDGSKPSREALAQAQQIIGARVNGLGVSGSEVVVDGDNLIITVPGNDGNEARNLGQTARLYIRPVLNSMPAQSAEPKPPARQPAGGQPAPGQPAPGQPAPGQPAPGQPAPAQLAPAQPAPA
;
A
#
# COMPACT_ATOMS: atom_id res chain seq x y z
N MET A 1 -58.31 56.15 -9.90
CA MET A 1 -57.99 55.37 -11.11
C MET A 1 -57.32 54.08 -10.64
N ALA A 2 -58.04 52.95 -10.62
CA ALA A 2 -57.47 51.67 -10.21
C ALA A 2 -56.89 50.99 -11.46
N SER A 3 -55.57 50.82 -11.50
CA SER A 3 -54.89 50.15 -12.61
C SER A 3 -55.16 48.65 -12.52
N SER A 4 -55.61 48.03 -13.61
CA SER A 4 -55.87 46.59 -13.69
C SER A 4 -54.54 45.84 -13.67
N SER A 5 -54.28 45.06 -12.62
CA SER A 5 -53.11 44.18 -12.56
C SER A 5 -53.28 43.03 -13.55
N ALA A 6 -52.34 42.90 -14.48
CA ALA A 6 -52.32 41.81 -15.46
C ALA A 6 -52.33 40.44 -14.76
N PRO A 7 -53.11 39.46 -15.25
CA PRO A 7 -53.13 38.12 -14.68
C PRO A 7 -51.78 37.43 -14.92
N VAL A 8 -50.97 37.37 -13.87
CA VAL A 8 -49.76 36.55 -13.87
C VAL A 8 -50.16 35.08 -14.00
N HIS A 9 -49.52 34.36 -14.91
CA HIS A 9 -49.74 32.92 -15.10
C HIS A 9 -48.63 32.17 -14.35
N PRO A 10 -48.80 31.91 -13.04
CA PRO A 10 -47.71 31.43 -12.18
C PRO A 10 -47.13 30.10 -12.68
N ALA A 11 -47.97 29.23 -13.25
CA ALA A 11 -47.55 27.96 -13.81
C ALA A 11 -46.52 28.11 -14.95
N ARG A 12 -46.68 29.11 -15.84
CA ARG A 12 -45.72 29.34 -16.93
C ARG A 12 -44.36 29.77 -16.40
N TYR A 13 -44.33 30.70 -15.45
CA TYR A 13 -43.09 31.14 -14.83
C TYR A 13 -42.42 30.02 -14.04
N LEU A 14 -43.21 29.19 -13.34
CA LEU A 14 -42.70 28.02 -12.62
C LEU A 14 -42.11 26.97 -13.58
N SER A 15 -42.75 26.72 -14.73
CA SER A 15 -42.24 25.80 -15.75
C SER A 15 -40.95 26.31 -16.40
N VAL A 16 -40.87 27.61 -16.71
CA VAL A 16 -39.64 28.21 -17.25
C VAL A 16 -38.52 28.16 -16.21
N PHE A 17 -38.82 28.44 -14.94
CA PHE A 17 -37.85 28.33 -13.85
C PHE A 17 -37.37 26.88 -13.66
N LEU A 18 -38.28 25.90 -13.67
CA LEU A 18 -37.93 24.48 -13.57
C LEU A 18 -37.06 24.05 -14.75
N LEU A 19 -37.41 24.46 -15.97
CA LEU A 19 -36.64 24.15 -17.17
C LEU A 19 -35.23 24.76 -17.11
N LEU A 20 -35.12 26.01 -16.63
CA LEU A 20 -33.84 26.68 -16.44
C LEU A 20 -33.01 25.98 -15.36
N LEU A 21 -33.62 25.61 -14.24
CA LEU A 21 -32.95 24.88 -13.15
C LEU A 21 -32.41 23.53 -13.64
N VAL A 22 -33.23 22.76 -14.34
CA VAL A 22 -32.83 21.47 -14.93
C VAL A 22 -31.74 21.67 -15.99
N GLY A 23 -31.86 22.69 -16.84
CA GLY A 23 -30.87 23.02 -17.86
C GLY A 23 -29.51 23.37 -17.27
N VAL A 24 -29.46 24.20 -16.23
CA VAL A 24 -28.23 24.54 -15.50
C VAL A 24 -27.64 23.31 -14.83
N TYR A 25 -28.47 22.48 -14.19
CA TYR A 25 -28.00 21.26 -13.52
C TYR A 25 -27.41 20.25 -14.52
N LEU A 26 -28.06 20.06 -15.67
CA LEU A 26 -27.54 19.23 -16.77
C LEU A 26 -26.22 19.77 -17.31
N LEU A 27 -26.11 21.08 -17.49
CA LEU A 27 -24.88 21.71 -17.97
C LEU A 27 -23.71 21.46 -17.00
N VAL A 28 -23.91 21.72 -15.70
CA VAL A 28 -22.89 21.47 -14.66
C VAL A 28 -22.51 19.99 -14.61
N PHE A 29 -23.49 19.09 -14.69
CA PHE A 29 -23.24 17.65 -14.62
C PHE A 29 -22.50 17.11 -15.85
N LEU A 30 -22.82 17.58 -17.05
CA LEU A 30 -22.19 17.13 -18.29
C LEU A 30 -20.79 17.72 -18.50
N THR A 31 -20.54 18.95 -18.02
CA THR A 31 -19.25 19.65 -18.12
C THR A 31 -18.29 19.30 -16.97
N GLY A 32 -18.80 18.89 -15.81
CA GLY A 32 -17.98 18.48 -14.67
C GLY A 32 -17.51 17.01 -14.74
N ASP A 33 -17.03 16.51 -13.61
CA ASP A 33 -16.43 15.18 -13.44
C ASP A 33 -17.44 14.01 -13.63
N LYS A 34 -18.70 14.33 -13.95
CA LYS A 34 -19.85 13.41 -14.12
C LYS A 34 -20.12 12.52 -12.91
N ARG A 35 -19.47 12.78 -11.78
CA ARG A 35 -19.68 12.10 -10.51
C ARG A 35 -20.67 12.92 -9.69
N ALA A 36 -21.78 12.30 -9.31
CA ALA A 36 -22.70 12.85 -8.31
C ALA A 36 -22.20 12.65 -6.86
N ALA A 37 -20.95 12.21 -6.69
CA ALA A 37 -20.35 12.00 -5.38
C ALA A 37 -19.78 13.32 -4.86
N PRO A 38 -20.25 13.83 -3.71
CA PRO A 38 -19.64 14.96 -3.04
C PRO A 38 -18.18 14.64 -2.70
N LYS A 39 -17.31 15.65 -2.77
CA LYS A 39 -15.97 15.54 -2.17
C LYS A 39 -16.17 15.45 -0.65
N LEU A 40 -15.87 14.29 -0.08
CA LEU A 40 -15.97 14.06 1.35
C LEU A 40 -14.83 14.82 2.06
N GLY A 41 -15.14 15.52 3.14
CA GLY A 41 -14.12 16.12 4.00
C GLY A 41 -13.32 15.05 4.75
N ILE A 42 -12.18 15.44 5.32
CA ILE A 42 -11.24 14.55 6.02
C ILE A 42 -11.94 13.76 7.15
N ASP A 43 -12.90 14.38 7.83
CA ASP A 43 -13.69 13.75 8.91
C ASP A 43 -14.57 12.59 8.40
N LEU A 44 -14.98 12.63 7.13
CA LEU A 44 -15.81 11.59 6.49
C LEU A 44 -15.01 10.62 5.60
N GLN A 45 -13.81 11.01 5.14
CA GLN A 45 -12.91 10.15 4.36
C GLN A 45 -12.08 9.20 5.23
N GLY A 46 -11.98 9.48 6.53
CA GLY A 46 -11.03 8.80 7.39
C GLY A 46 -9.59 9.16 7.05
N GLY A 47 -8.70 8.91 8.01
CA GLY A 47 -7.27 9.19 7.85
C GLY A 47 -6.44 8.38 8.83
N THR A 48 -5.18 8.16 8.49
CA THR A 48 -4.24 7.51 9.40
C THR A 48 -3.54 8.58 10.24
N ARG A 49 -3.70 8.47 11.57
CA ARG A 49 -2.95 9.29 12.53
C ARG A 49 -1.71 8.53 12.98
N VAL A 50 -0.54 9.13 12.79
CA VAL A 50 0.74 8.58 13.22
C VAL A 50 1.41 9.54 14.19
N THR A 51 1.82 9.01 15.34
CA THR A 51 2.63 9.74 16.32
C THR A 51 4.08 9.31 16.15
N LEU A 52 4.96 10.26 15.83
CA LEU A 52 6.39 10.07 15.74
C LEU A 52 7.06 10.67 16.98
N THR A 53 7.82 9.83 17.70
CA THR A 53 8.65 10.28 18.81
C THR A 53 10.03 10.67 18.31
N ALA A 54 10.43 11.92 18.55
CA ALA A 54 11.75 12.38 18.16
C ALA A 54 12.84 11.72 19.01
N ARG A 55 13.90 11.25 18.35
CA ARG A 55 15.09 10.68 19.00
C ARG A 55 16.32 11.52 18.67
N THR A 56 16.87 12.13 19.70
CA THR A 56 18.11 12.91 19.64
C THR A 56 19.31 11.96 19.75
N PRO A 57 20.45 12.22 19.07
CA PRO A 57 21.65 11.36 19.15
C PRO A 57 22.11 11.10 20.58
N ASP A 58 22.00 12.11 21.44
CA ASP A 58 22.44 12.07 22.84
C ASP A 58 21.34 11.57 23.80
N GLY A 59 20.19 11.12 23.29
CA GLY A 59 19.04 10.65 24.10
C GLY A 59 18.31 11.73 24.90
N SER A 60 18.81 12.97 24.86
CA SER A 60 18.21 14.14 25.51
C SER A 60 16.90 14.56 24.84
N LYS A 61 16.08 15.35 25.55
CA LYS A 61 14.84 15.90 24.98
C LYS A 61 15.11 16.72 23.71
N PRO A 62 14.29 16.57 22.66
CA PRO A 62 14.43 17.34 21.43
C PRO A 62 14.31 18.85 21.70
N SER A 63 15.13 19.68 21.06
CA SER A 63 14.94 21.12 21.10
C SER A 63 13.73 21.55 20.28
N ARG A 64 13.12 22.68 20.65
CA ARG A 64 11.95 23.22 19.93
C ARG A 64 12.28 23.57 18.48
N GLU A 65 13.51 24.01 18.22
CA GLU A 65 14.00 24.30 16.87
C GLU A 65 14.15 23.04 16.04
N ALA A 66 14.65 21.95 16.63
CA ALA A 66 14.76 20.66 15.95
C ALA A 66 13.37 20.07 15.61
N LEU A 67 12.40 20.23 16.51
CA LEU A 67 11.00 19.84 16.26
C LEU A 67 10.35 20.68 15.15
N ALA A 68 10.61 21.99 15.12
CA ALA A 68 10.14 22.87 14.05
C ALA A 68 10.77 22.52 12.70
N GLN A 69 12.08 22.23 12.68
CA GLN A 69 12.76 21.77 11.47
C GLN A 69 12.23 20.41 11.01
N ALA A 70 11.99 19.48 11.93
CA ALA A 70 11.38 18.20 11.61
C ALA A 70 9.97 18.38 11.04
N GLN A 71 9.14 19.25 11.62
CA GLN A 71 7.82 19.58 11.11
C GLN A 71 7.89 20.08 9.65
N GLN A 72 8.83 20.99 9.35
CA GLN A 72 9.02 21.51 8.00
C GLN A 72 9.46 20.41 7.00
N ILE A 73 10.41 19.55 7.38
CA ILE A 73 10.90 18.46 6.52
C ILE A 73 9.80 17.42 6.27
N ILE A 74 9.05 17.06 7.31
CA ILE A 74 7.95 16.11 7.19
C ILE A 74 6.83 16.73 6.34
N GLY A 75 6.48 17.99 6.57
CA GLY A 75 5.53 18.76 5.76
C GLY A 75 5.91 18.78 4.27
N ALA A 76 7.18 19.03 3.96
CA ALA A 76 7.66 18.98 2.58
C ALA A 76 7.55 17.57 1.97
N ARG A 77 7.78 16.52 2.75
CA ARG A 77 7.62 15.13 2.31
C ARG A 77 6.17 14.74 2.05
N VAL A 78 5.22 15.08 2.94
CA VAL A 78 3.80 14.79 2.67
C VAL A 78 3.32 15.51 1.41
N ASN A 79 3.75 16.77 1.21
CA ASN A 79 3.45 17.49 -0.03
C ASN A 79 4.06 16.81 -1.27
N GLY A 80 5.28 16.26 -1.14
CA GLY A 80 5.95 15.51 -2.21
C GLY A 80 5.33 14.15 -2.53
N LEU A 81 4.56 13.56 -1.61
CA LEU A 81 3.79 12.33 -1.84
C LEU A 81 2.47 12.58 -2.60
N GLY A 82 2.12 13.84 -2.87
CA GLY A 82 0.91 14.21 -3.62
C GLY A 82 -0.38 14.13 -2.79
N VAL A 83 -0.28 13.91 -1.48
CA VAL A 83 -1.42 13.79 -0.57
C VAL A 83 -1.84 15.18 -0.06
N SER A 84 -2.88 15.73 -0.67
CA SER A 84 -3.45 17.03 -0.28
C SER A 84 -4.25 16.90 1.02
N GLY A 85 -4.12 17.86 1.94
CA GLY A 85 -4.87 17.87 3.21
C GLY A 85 -4.20 17.14 4.37
N SER A 86 -2.89 16.91 4.29
CA SER A 86 -2.11 16.36 5.41
C SER A 86 -1.77 17.45 6.44
N GLU A 87 -1.82 17.11 7.73
CA GLU A 87 -1.51 18.03 8.83
C GLU A 87 -0.38 17.47 9.71
N VAL A 88 0.56 18.35 10.11
CA VAL A 88 1.68 18.01 11.00
C VAL A 88 1.66 18.97 12.19
N VAL A 89 1.45 18.42 13.39
CA VAL A 89 1.37 19.17 14.65
C VAL A 89 2.45 18.68 15.61
N VAL A 90 3.06 19.61 16.34
CA VAL A 90 3.99 19.27 17.42
C VAL A 90 3.20 19.11 18.72
N ASP A 91 3.35 17.95 19.38
CA ASP A 91 2.72 17.62 20.66
C ASP A 91 3.79 17.21 21.68
N GLY A 92 4.16 18.14 22.55
CA GLY A 92 5.26 17.96 23.51
C GLY A 92 6.58 17.62 22.80
N ASP A 93 7.07 16.41 23.03
CA ASP A 93 8.30 15.85 22.43
C ASP A 93 8.01 15.00 21.15
N ASN A 94 6.75 14.94 20.72
CA ASN A 94 6.29 14.13 19.59
C ASN A 94 5.79 15.00 18.43
N LEU A 95 5.74 14.41 17.23
CA LEU A 95 5.06 14.96 16.06
C LEU A 95 3.85 14.08 15.74
N ILE A 96 2.68 14.69 15.68
CA ILE A 96 1.44 14.04 15.26
C ILE A 96 1.20 14.40 13.79
N ILE A 97 1.08 13.38 12.96
CA ILE A 97 0.85 13.52 11.53
C ILE A 97 -0.49 12.87 11.20
N THR A 98 -1.35 13.63 10.52
CA THR A 98 -2.62 13.13 10.02
C THR A 98 -2.57 13.13 8.50
N VAL A 99 -2.71 11.96 7.88
CA VAL A 99 -2.76 11.80 6.42
C VAL A 99 -4.16 11.34 6.03
N PRO A 100 -4.85 12.03 5.11
CA PRO A 100 -6.17 11.61 4.62
C PRO A 100 -6.06 10.31 3.81
N GLY A 101 -7.07 9.44 3.92
CA GLY A 101 -7.11 8.16 3.21
C GLY A 101 -6.75 6.96 4.09
N ASN A 102 -6.79 5.77 3.48
CA ASN A 102 -6.73 4.49 4.19
C ASN A 102 -5.34 3.82 4.10
N ASP A 103 -4.36 4.46 3.46
CA ASP A 103 -3.03 3.91 3.20
C ASP A 103 -2.04 4.24 4.33
N GLY A 104 -2.12 3.48 5.43
CA GLY A 104 -1.15 3.57 6.53
C GLY A 104 0.31 3.29 6.12
N ASN A 105 0.52 2.72 4.92
CA ASN A 105 1.85 2.50 4.33
C ASN A 105 2.54 3.81 3.94
N GLU A 106 1.80 4.79 3.40
CA GLU A 106 2.37 6.11 3.08
C GLU A 106 2.81 6.82 4.35
N ALA A 107 1.96 6.77 5.39
CA ALA A 107 2.25 7.29 6.72
C ALA A 107 3.50 6.65 7.37
N ARG A 108 3.79 5.38 7.06
CA ARG A 108 4.99 4.69 7.54
C ARG A 108 6.26 5.15 6.82
N ASN A 109 6.17 5.44 5.52
CA ASN A 109 7.28 5.96 4.73
C ASN A 109 7.70 7.37 5.19
N LEU A 110 6.77 8.16 5.73
CA LEU A 110 7.07 9.46 6.35
C LEU A 110 8.02 9.35 7.56
N GLY A 111 7.90 8.28 8.35
CA GLY A 111 8.74 8.03 9.53
C GLY A 111 10.16 7.56 9.21
N GLN A 112 10.44 7.14 7.97
CA GLN A 112 11.79 6.73 7.59
C GLN A 112 12.69 7.95 7.38
N THR A 113 13.90 7.92 7.94
CA THR A 113 14.89 8.97 7.70
C THR A 113 15.54 8.73 6.34
N ALA A 114 15.30 9.61 5.37
CA ALA A 114 15.95 9.55 4.08
C ALA A 114 17.41 10.03 4.20
N ARG A 115 18.34 9.10 4.47
CA ARG A 115 19.78 9.38 4.47
C ARG A 115 20.37 9.10 3.09
N LEU A 116 20.84 10.16 2.42
CA LEU A 116 21.57 10.05 1.17
C LEU A 116 23.07 9.97 1.44
N TYR A 117 23.70 8.86 1.04
CA TYR A 117 25.15 8.71 1.06
C TYR A 117 25.67 8.64 -0.36
N ILE A 118 26.61 9.52 -0.71
CA ILE A 118 27.40 9.41 -1.94
C ILE A 118 28.66 8.64 -1.56
N ARG A 119 28.86 7.45 -2.14
CA ARG A 119 30.05 6.63 -1.90
C ARG A 119 30.90 6.55 -3.18
N PRO A 120 32.21 6.78 -3.10
CA PRO A 120 33.09 6.64 -4.26
C PRO A 120 33.16 5.17 -4.69
N VAL A 121 33.15 4.94 -6.00
CA VAL A 121 33.39 3.62 -6.57
C VAL A 121 34.91 3.43 -6.62
N LEU A 122 35.44 2.55 -5.76
CA LEU A 122 36.89 2.36 -5.62
C LEU A 122 37.49 1.60 -6.83
N ASN A 123 36.72 0.68 -7.40
CA ASN A 123 37.15 -0.18 -8.49
C ASN A 123 35.99 -0.35 -9.48
N SER A 124 36.28 -0.27 -10.78
CA SER A 124 35.37 -0.69 -11.85
C SER A 124 36.05 -1.80 -12.64
N MET A 125 35.31 -2.87 -12.95
CA MET A 125 35.78 -3.93 -13.83
C MET A 125 35.11 -3.77 -15.20
N PRO A 126 35.84 -3.90 -16.31
CA PRO A 126 35.24 -3.96 -17.64
C PRO A 126 34.23 -5.10 -17.70
N ALA A 127 33.08 -4.87 -18.34
CA ALA A 127 32.14 -5.94 -18.64
C ALA A 127 32.85 -6.97 -19.52
N GLN A 128 33.07 -8.18 -18.99
CA GLN A 128 33.62 -9.27 -19.76
C GLN A 128 32.53 -9.77 -20.69
N SER A 129 32.74 -9.65 -22.00
CA SER A 129 31.84 -10.23 -23.00
C SER A 129 31.61 -11.69 -22.65
N ALA A 130 30.35 -12.09 -22.47
CA ALA A 130 30.02 -13.48 -22.26
C ALA A 130 30.54 -14.28 -23.46
N GLU A 131 31.50 -15.19 -23.23
CA GLU A 131 31.83 -16.20 -24.22
C GLU A 131 30.54 -16.99 -24.54
N PRO A 132 30.27 -17.31 -25.82
CA PRO A 132 29.13 -18.12 -26.19
C PRO A 132 29.16 -19.42 -25.39
N LYS A 133 28.20 -19.59 -24.48
CA LYS A 133 28.03 -20.83 -23.73
C LYS A 133 27.83 -21.95 -24.76
N PRO A 134 28.66 -23.01 -24.78
CA PRO A 134 28.44 -24.16 -25.66
C PRO A 134 27.02 -24.68 -25.41
N PRO A 135 26.30 -25.15 -26.46
CA PRO A 135 24.98 -25.74 -26.26
C PRO A 135 25.11 -26.85 -25.22
N ALA A 136 24.26 -26.81 -24.20
CA ALA A 136 24.21 -27.85 -23.19
C ALA A 136 24.04 -29.20 -23.88
N ARG A 137 25.02 -30.10 -23.73
CA ARG A 137 24.84 -31.50 -24.13
C ARG A 137 23.64 -32.02 -23.36
N GLN A 138 22.57 -32.34 -24.08
CA GLN A 138 21.49 -33.14 -23.54
C GLN A 138 22.11 -34.44 -22.99
N PRO A 139 21.83 -34.82 -21.73
CA PRO A 139 22.34 -36.08 -21.20
C PRO A 139 21.78 -37.22 -22.07
N ALA A 140 22.68 -37.91 -22.77
CA ALA A 140 22.38 -39.20 -23.36
C ALA A 140 21.91 -40.12 -22.22
N GLY A 141 20.76 -40.78 -22.44
CA GLY A 141 20.10 -41.63 -21.46
C GLY A 141 21.10 -42.58 -20.79
N GLY A 142 21.28 -42.39 -19.47
CA GLY A 142 22.18 -43.19 -18.67
C GLY A 142 21.67 -44.62 -18.56
N GLN A 143 22.48 -45.56 -19.03
CA GLN A 143 22.36 -46.97 -18.70
C GLN A 143 22.68 -47.14 -17.19
N PRO A 144 21.82 -47.78 -16.39
CA PRO A 144 22.05 -47.87 -14.94
C PRO A 144 23.27 -48.71 -14.58
N ALA A 145 24.04 -48.26 -13.59
CA ALA A 145 25.10 -49.06 -12.96
C ALA A 145 24.50 -50.24 -12.17
N PRO A 146 25.16 -51.41 -12.11
CA PRO A 146 24.62 -52.58 -11.41
C PRO A 146 24.46 -52.30 -9.90
N GLY A 147 23.22 -52.42 -9.42
CA GLY A 147 22.89 -52.32 -7.99
C GLY A 147 22.14 -51.06 -7.54
N GLN A 148 21.83 -50.13 -8.45
CA GLN A 148 20.96 -48.99 -8.14
C GLN A 148 19.55 -49.20 -8.73
N PRO A 149 18.48 -49.14 -7.91
CA PRO A 149 17.12 -49.09 -8.43
C PRO A 149 16.91 -47.81 -9.24
N ALA A 150 16.21 -47.93 -10.38
CA ALA A 150 15.86 -46.79 -11.20
C ALA A 150 14.95 -45.80 -10.43
N PRO A 151 15.01 -44.48 -10.72
CA PRO A 151 14.15 -43.50 -10.09
C PRO A 151 12.67 -43.82 -10.37
N GLY A 152 11.92 -44.19 -9.33
CA GLY A 152 10.50 -44.56 -9.42
C GLY A 152 10.12 -45.89 -8.75
N GLN A 153 11.08 -46.69 -8.29
CA GLN A 153 10.79 -47.88 -7.47
C GLN A 153 11.05 -47.63 -5.97
N PRO A 154 10.12 -47.99 -5.07
CA PRO A 154 10.37 -47.98 -3.63
C PRO A 154 11.43 -49.03 -3.24
N ALA A 155 12.24 -48.73 -2.22
CA ALA A 155 13.14 -49.71 -1.62
C ALA A 155 12.34 -50.86 -0.96
N PRO A 156 12.87 -52.10 -0.91
CA PRO A 156 12.17 -53.22 -0.29
C PRO A 156 11.84 -52.92 1.18
N GLY A 157 10.55 -52.87 1.51
CA GLY A 157 10.05 -52.62 2.86
C GLY A 157 9.39 -51.26 3.12
N GLN A 158 9.32 -50.36 2.14
CA GLN A 158 8.59 -49.10 2.26
C GLN A 158 7.30 -49.08 1.42
N PRO A 159 6.13 -48.78 2.01
CA PRO A 159 4.91 -48.52 1.24
C PRO A 159 5.05 -47.22 0.45
N ALA A 160 4.52 -47.20 -0.77
CA ALA A 160 4.49 -46.00 -1.60
C ALA A 160 3.51 -44.93 -1.05
N PRO A 161 3.77 -43.62 -1.28
CA PRO A 161 2.88 -42.56 -0.81
C PRO A 161 1.50 -42.67 -1.47
N GLY A 162 0.44 -42.91 -0.67
CA GLY A 162 -0.95 -42.96 -1.14
C GLY A 162 -1.76 -44.18 -0.70
N GLN A 163 -1.15 -45.18 -0.05
CA GLN A 163 -1.89 -46.27 0.59
C GLN A 163 -2.09 -45.98 2.10
N PRO A 164 -3.28 -46.22 2.67
CA PRO A 164 -3.44 -46.26 4.12
C PRO A 164 -2.56 -47.38 4.69
N ALA A 165 -1.75 -47.08 5.70
CA ALA A 165 -1.00 -48.10 6.42
C ALA A 165 -1.97 -49.09 7.10
N PRO A 166 -1.72 -50.41 7.06
CA PRO A 166 -2.49 -51.35 7.87
C PRO A 166 -2.25 -51.05 9.36
N ALA A 167 -3.34 -50.97 10.13
CA ALA A 167 -3.31 -50.68 11.55
C ALA A 167 -2.44 -51.71 12.30
N GLN A 168 -1.28 -51.26 12.79
CA GLN A 168 -0.51 -52.03 13.76
C GLN A 168 -1.06 -51.74 15.16
N LEU A 169 -1.69 -52.77 15.74
CA LEU A 169 -2.10 -52.80 17.14
C LEU A 169 -0.87 -52.56 18.04
N ALA A 170 -0.90 -51.49 18.84
CA ALA A 170 0.15 -51.21 19.81
C ALA A 170 0.18 -52.29 20.92
N PRO A 171 1.36 -52.77 21.35
CA PRO A 171 1.48 -53.58 22.56
C PRO A 171 1.16 -52.72 23.80
N ALA A 172 0.36 -53.28 24.72
CA ALA A 172 0.04 -52.69 26.01
C ALA A 172 1.31 -52.48 26.85
N GLN A 173 1.51 -51.25 27.36
CA GLN A 173 2.56 -50.95 28.33
C GLN A 173 2.16 -51.47 29.72
N PRO A 174 3.06 -52.11 30.50
CA PRO A 174 2.78 -52.46 31.89
C PRO A 174 2.88 -51.23 32.80
N ALA A 175 1.96 -51.12 33.76
CA ALA A 175 1.97 -50.07 34.80
C ALA A 175 3.12 -50.27 35.80
N PRO A 176 3.74 -49.19 36.33
CA PRO A 176 4.63 -49.30 37.48
C PRO A 176 3.86 -49.36 38.81
N ALA A 177 4.52 -49.95 39.81
CA ALA A 177 4.03 -50.41 41.12
C ALA A 177 3.37 -49.35 42.01
#